data_AF-A0A9P5C471-F1
#
_entry.id   AF-A0A9P5C471-F1
#
_cell.length_a   1.000
_cell.length_b   1.000
_cell.length_c   1.000
_cell.angle_alpha   90.00
_cell.angle_beta   90.00
_cell.angle_gamma   90.00
#
_symmetry.space_group_name_H-M   'P 1'
#
loop_
_entity.id
_entity.type
_entity.pdbx_description
1 polymer ?
#
loop_
_entity_poly.entity_id
_entity_poly.type
_entity_poly.pdbx_seq_one_letter_code
_entity_poly.pdbx_strand_id
1 'polypeptide(L)'
;MAKIVSSSRRNSRKAHFSAPSSVRRVIMSAPLSKELREKHGVRSIPIRKDDEIQVVRGSNKGREGKVNSVYRLKYVIHVNGIVREKSNGQSVPVPIAPSKVVITKLKLDKDREQILERKSAGRAAKKEKKESA
;
A
#
# COMPACT_ATOMS: atom_id res chain seq x y z
N MET A 1 -33.77 9.22 -3.10
CA MET A 1 -32.99 8.05 -2.62
C MET A 1 -31.99 8.50 -1.58
N ALA A 2 -32.00 7.94 -0.38
CA ALA A 2 -31.02 8.27 0.65
C ALA A 2 -29.62 7.84 0.18
N LYS A 3 -28.63 8.74 0.28
CA LYS A 3 -27.23 8.41 0.02
C LYS A 3 -26.75 7.42 1.09
N ILE A 4 -26.59 6.15 0.72
CA ILE A 4 -26.09 5.06 1.58
C ILE A 4 -24.66 5.36 2.08
N VAL A 5 -23.89 6.17 1.33
CA VAL A 5 -22.53 6.58 1.69
C VAL A 5 -22.56 7.95 2.37
N SER A 6 -22.11 7.99 3.63
CA SER A 6 -21.96 9.23 4.40
C SER A 6 -20.79 10.09 3.87
N SER A 7 -21.04 11.37 3.61
CA SER A 7 -20.02 12.39 3.32
C SER A 7 -19.46 13.09 4.56
N SER A 8 -20.01 12.82 5.75
CA SER A 8 -19.58 13.47 6.99
C SER A 8 -18.15 13.09 7.39
N ARG A 9 -17.30 14.10 7.63
CA ARG A 9 -15.92 13.94 8.11
C ARG A 9 -15.83 13.10 9.38
N ARG A 10 -16.77 13.27 10.32
CA ARG A 10 -16.81 12.53 11.59
C ARG A 10 -16.94 11.03 11.34
N ASN A 11 -17.88 10.65 10.49
CA ASN A 11 -18.16 9.25 10.16
C ASN A 11 -16.98 8.63 9.38
N SER A 12 -16.42 9.34 8.40
CA SER A 12 -15.26 8.86 7.63
C SER A 12 -14.02 8.65 8.48
N ARG A 13 -13.76 9.55 9.44
CA ARG A 13 -12.65 9.40 10.40
C ARG A 13 -12.86 8.21 11.33
N LYS A 14 -14.08 8.05 11.87
CA LYS A 14 -14.43 6.90 12.71
C LYS A 14 -14.17 5.61 11.96
N ALA A 15 -14.71 5.48 10.74
CA ALA A 15 -14.52 4.32 9.87
C ALA A 15 -13.04 4.01 9.59
N HIS A 16 -12.20 5.03 9.38
CA HIS A 16 -10.77 4.83 9.18
C HIS A 16 -10.08 4.26 10.42
N PHE A 17 -10.20 4.92 11.57
CA PHE A 17 -9.42 4.56 12.78
C PHE A 17 -9.97 3.33 13.51
N SER A 18 -11.28 3.07 13.42
CA SER A 18 -11.90 1.87 14.01
C SER A 18 -11.93 0.67 13.05
N ALA A 19 -11.26 0.73 11.91
CA ALA A 19 -11.27 -0.35 10.92
C ALA A 19 -10.68 -1.66 11.49
N PRO A 20 -11.26 -2.83 11.18
CA PRO A 20 -10.68 -4.13 11.53
C PRO A 20 -9.49 -4.48 10.63
N SER A 21 -8.69 -5.49 11.01
CA SER A 21 -7.44 -5.85 10.34
C SER A 21 -7.58 -6.14 8.83
N SER A 22 -8.66 -6.80 8.42
CA SER A 22 -8.96 -7.09 7.00
C SER A 22 -9.13 -5.82 6.18
N VAL A 23 -9.83 -4.83 6.73
CA VAL A 23 -10.05 -3.52 6.10
C VAL A 23 -8.77 -2.70 6.12
N ARG A 24 -8.01 -2.71 7.22
CA ARG A 24 -6.71 -2.03 7.31
C ARG A 24 -5.72 -2.54 6.27
N ARG A 25 -5.72 -3.83 5.97
CA ARG A 25 -4.91 -4.40 4.87
C ARG A 25 -5.21 -3.71 3.55
N VAL A 26 -6.48 -3.45 3.22
CA VAL A 26 -6.87 -2.79 1.97
C VAL A 26 -6.48 -1.31 1.98
N ILE A 27 -6.72 -0.61 3.11
CA ILE A 27 -6.34 0.80 3.29
C ILE A 27 -4.83 0.98 3.12
N MET A 28 -4.03 0.05 3.67
CA MET A 28 -2.57 0.05 3.57
C MET A 28 -2.07 -0.48 2.21
N SER A 29 -2.50 0.17 1.14
CA SER A 29 -2.02 -0.09 -0.22
C SER A 29 -0.89 0.88 -0.60
N ALA A 30 0.03 0.38 -1.44
CA ALA A 30 1.10 1.18 -2.01
C ALA A 30 1.03 1.16 -3.54
N PRO A 31 1.40 2.26 -4.22
CA PRO A 31 1.52 2.30 -5.67
C PRO A 31 2.61 1.36 -6.19
N LEU A 32 2.36 0.73 -7.34
CA LEU A 32 3.37 -0.04 -8.07
C LEU A 32 4.32 0.88 -8.84
N SER A 33 5.54 0.41 -9.15
CA SER A 33 6.49 1.05 -10.08
C SER A 33 5.89 1.14 -11.49
N LYS A 34 6.51 1.93 -12.39
CA LYS A 34 6.02 2.06 -13.77
C LYS A 34 6.06 0.70 -14.49
N GLU A 35 7.18 0.00 -14.39
CA GLU A 35 7.38 -1.35 -14.95
C GLU A 35 6.32 -2.34 -14.46
N LEU A 36 6.05 -2.38 -13.14
CA LEU A 36 5.03 -3.29 -12.59
C LEU A 36 3.60 -2.89 -12.99
N ARG A 37 3.34 -1.60 -13.22
CA ARG A 37 2.03 -1.14 -13.72
C ARG A 37 1.81 -1.56 -15.16
N GLU A 38 2.84 -1.50 -15.99
CA GLU A 38 2.77 -1.95 -17.38
C GLU A 38 2.57 -3.46 -17.43
N LYS A 39 3.35 -4.22 -16.63
CA LYS A 39 3.24 -5.68 -16.55
C LYS A 39 1.88 -6.18 -16.07
N HIS A 40 1.32 -5.58 -15.02
CA HIS A 40 0.11 -6.10 -14.37
C HIS A 40 -1.16 -5.26 -14.62
N GLY A 41 -1.06 -4.07 -15.23
CA GLY A 41 -2.21 -3.17 -15.47
C GLY A 41 -2.82 -2.51 -14.22
N VAL A 42 -2.26 -2.74 -13.03
CA VAL A 42 -2.81 -2.29 -11.74
C VAL A 42 -2.06 -1.08 -11.19
N ARG A 43 -2.76 -0.10 -10.60
CA ARG A 43 -2.11 1.10 -10.01
C ARG A 43 -1.45 0.83 -8.66
N SER A 44 -2.14 0.10 -7.78
CA SER A 44 -1.73 -0.15 -6.40
C SER A 44 -2.23 -1.49 -5.86
N ILE A 45 -1.49 -2.04 -4.89
CA ILE A 45 -1.81 -3.30 -4.21
C ILE A 45 -1.55 -3.18 -2.70
N PRO A 46 -2.28 -3.92 -1.84
CA PRO A 46 -1.94 -4.05 -0.43
C PRO A 46 -0.50 -4.53 -0.22
N ILE A 47 0.25 -3.78 0.59
CA ILE A 47 1.65 -4.10 0.90
C ILE A 47 1.75 -5.35 1.79
N ARG A 48 2.75 -6.19 1.53
CA ARG A 48 3.03 -7.41 2.29
C ARG A 48 4.48 -7.38 2.79
N LYS A 49 4.75 -8.25 3.77
CA LYS A 49 6.12 -8.60 4.13
C LYS A 49 6.84 -9.14 2.89
N ASP A 50 8.13 -8.83 2.78
CA ASP A 50 9.01 -9.23 1.69
C ASP A 50 8.80 -8.56 0.33
N ASP A 51 7.85 -7.62 0.19
CA ASP A 51 7.86 -6.73 -0.97
C ASP A 51 9.12 -5.84 -0.92
N GLU A 52 9.71 -5.53 -2.07
CA GLU A 52 10.75 -4.50 -2.18
C GLU A 52 10.10 -3.17 -2.52
N ILE A 53 10.56 -2.12 -1.84
CA ILE A 53 9.98 -0.78 -1.94
C ILE A 53 11.07 0.28 -2.05
N GLN A 54 10.69 1.39 -2.68
CA GLN A 54 11.44 2.63 -2.70
C GLN A 54 10.63 3.74 -2.02
N VAL A 55 11.27 4.53 -1.14
CA VAL A 55 10.61 5.65 -0.46
C VAL A 55 10.61 6.89 -1.36
N VAL A 56 9.43 7.44 -1.62
CA VAL A 56 9.25 8.59 -2.54
C VAL A 56 9.20 9.93 -1.81
N ARG A 57 8.73 9.94 -0.55
CA ARG A 57 8.46 11.18 0.21
C ARG A 57 8.89 11.07 1.67
N GLY A 58 9.40 12.17 2.24
CA GLY A 58 9.86 12.27 3.62
C GLY A 58 11.39 12.22 3.75
N SER A 59 11.90 12.20 4.98
CA SER A 59 13.34 12.29 5.27
C SER A 59 14.17 11.13 4.69
N ASN A 60 13.55 9.98 4.46
CA ASN A 60 14.20 8.79 3.90
C ASN A 60 13.97 8.62 2.39
N LYS A 61 13.62 9.71 1.67
CA LYS A 61 13.38 9.68 0.22
C LYS A 61 14.59 9.11 -0.54
N GLY A 62 14.34 8.31 -1.56
CA GLY A 62 15.36 7.68 -2.40
C GLY A 62 15.94 6.39 -1.81
N ARG A 63 15.70 6.10 -0.53
CA ARG A 63 16.11 4.82 0.06
C ARG A 63 15.22 3.68 -0.42
N GLU A 64 15.85 2.55 -0.65
CA GLU A 64 15.23 1.30 -1.04
C GLU A 64 15.43 0.25 0.03
N GLY A 65 14.52 -0.72 0.08
CA GLY A 65 14.68 -1.85 0.97
C GLY A 65 13.50 -2.82 0.91
N LYS A 66 13.69 -3.94 1.58
CA LYS A 66 12.67 -4.98 1.72
C LYS A 66 11.78 -4.70 2.93
N VAL A 67 10.48 -4.92 2.80
CA VAL A 67 9.53 -4.76 3.91
C VAL A 67 9.74 -5.88 4.94
N ASN A 68 10.15 -5.51 6.15
CA ASN A 68 10.34 -6.44 7.26
C ASN A 68 9.01 -6.85 7.91
N SER A 69 8.20 -5.85 8.24
CA SER A 69 6.92 -6.06 8.91
C SER A 69 5.90 -4.99 8.53
N VAL A 70 4.63 -5.39 8.55
CA VAL A 70 3.48 -4.52 8.27
C VAL A 70 2.67 -4.39 9.55
N TYR A 71 2.82 -3.26 10.25
CA TYR A 71 2.16 -3.05 11.52
C TYR A 71 0.82 -2.32 11.33
N ARG A 72 -0.23 -3.13 11.10
CA ARG A 72 -1.58 -2.63 10.75
C ARG A 72 -2.23 -1.82 11.87
N LEU A 73 -1.91 -2.07 13.14
CA LEU A 73 -2.49 -1.31 14.25
C LEU A 73 -2.11 0.17 14.19
N LYS A 74 -0.87 0.47 13.76
CA LYS A 74 -0.34 1.83 13.64
C LYS A 74 -0.35 2.40 12.21
N TYR A 75 -0.83 1.64 11.22
CA TYR A 75 -0.79 2.03 9.79
C TYR A 75 0.62 2.27 9.24
N VAL A 76 1.61 1.51 9.73
CA VAL A 76 3.01 1.69 9.34
C VAL A 76 3.64 0.41 8.83
N ILE A 77 4.65 0.57 7.99
CA ILE A 77 5.55 -0.47 7.53
C ILE A 77 6.94 -0.20 8.09
N HIS A 78 7.67 -1.28 8.35
CA HIS A 78 9.09 -1.24 8.69
C HIS A 78 9.88 -1.84 7.54
N VAL A 79 10.94 -1.14 7.14
CA VAL A 79 11.75 -1.47 5.96
C VAL A 79 13.17 -1.75 6.43
N ASN A 80 13.77 -2.83 5.91
CA ASN A 80 15.17 -3.15 6.17
C ASN A 80 16.08 -2.04 5.62
N GLY A 81 17.11 -1.67 6.40
CA GLY A 81 18.02 -0.56 6.06
C GLY A 81 17.48 0.84 6.40
N ILE A 82 16.22 0.98 6.81
CA ILE A 82 15.67 2.24 7.30
C ILE A 82 15.49 2.18 8.82
N VAL A 83 16.62 2.37 9.49
CA VAL A 83 16.73 2.41 10.96
C VAL A 83 17.21 3.78 11.41
N ARG A 84 16.96 4.07 12.68
CA ARG A 84 17.52 5.21 13.42
C ARG A 84 18.26 4.66 14.62
N GLU A 85 19.45 5.18 14.85
CA GLU A 85 20.24 4.86 16.04
C GLU A 85 19.73 5.67 17.24
N LYS A 86 19.67 5.01 18.40
CA LYS A 86 19.40 5.64 19.69
C LYS A 86 20.71 6.09 20.32
N SER A 87 20.63 6.95 21.34
CA SER A 87 21.81 7.37 22.13
C SER A 87 22.54 6.22 22.82
N ASN A 88 21.88 5.07 23.01
CA ASN A 88 22.48 3.85 23.56
C ASN A 88 23.09 2.92 22.50
N GLY A 89 23.27 3.37 21.26
CA GLY A 89 23.86 2.60 20.15
C GLY A 89 22.95 1.56 19.50
N GLN A 90 21.72 1.37 20.02
CA GLN A 90 20.77 0.42 19.41
C GLN A 90 20.07 1.00 18.19
N SER A 91 19.98 0.21 17.12
CA SER A 91 19.21 0.55 15.92
C SER A 91 17.73 0.20 16.07
N VAL A 92 16.84 1.15 15.79
CA VAL A 92 15.38 0.97 15.82
C VAL A 92 14.77 1.24 14.45
N PRO A 93 13.88 0.37 13.94
CA PRO A 93 13.24 0.56 12.65
C PRO A 93 12.35 1.81 12.65
N VAL A 94 12.50 2.63 11.60
CA VAL A 94 11.68 3.83 11.44
C VAL A 94 10.31 3.42 10.86
N PRO A 95 9.19 3.89 11.43
CA PRO A 95 7.87 3.64 10.87
C PRO A 95 7.63 4.50 9.62
N ILE A 96 7.24 3.87 8.52
CA ILE A 96 6.91 4.55 7.26
C ILE A 96 5.44 4.29 6.90
N ALA A 97 4.75 5.29 6.36
CA ALA A 97 3.39 5.12 5.84
C ALA A 97 3.44 4.50 4.42
N PRO A 98 2.57 3.51 4.10
CA PRO A 98 2.59 2.82 2.80
C PRO A 98 2.28 3.74 1.61
N SER A 99 1.59 4.86 1.81
CA SER A 99 1.34 5.85 0.75
C SER A 99 2.56 6.69 0.36
N LYS A 100 3.65 6.63 1.15
CA LYS A 100 4.91 7.34 0.88
C LYS A 100 5.92 6.50 0.08
N VAL A 101 5.58 5.25 -0.23
CA VAL A 101 6.48 4.30 -0.88
C VAL A 101 5.92 3.84 -2.22
N VAL A 102 6.79 3.33 -3.08
CA VAL A 102 6.44 2.66 -4.33
C VAL A 102 7.00 1.24 -4.26
N ILE A 103 6.20 0.25 -4.65
CA ILE A 103 6.65 -1.13 -4.71
C ILE A 103 7.45 -1.33 -6.00
N THR A 104 8.69 -1.79 -5.87
CA THR A 104 9.62 -2.09 -6.98
C THR A 104 9.58 -3.55 -7.37
N LYS A 105 9.52 -4.46 -6.39
CA LYS A 105 9.31 -5.91 -6.62
C LYS A 105 8.24 -6.47 -5.70
N LEU A 106 7.41 -7.35 -6.25
CA LEU A 106 6.31 -7.99 -5.53
C LEU A 106 6.74 -9.39 -5.07
N LYS A 107 6.41 -9.74 -3.83
CA LYS A 107 6.38 -11.16 -3.42
C LYS A 107 5.13 -11.82 -3.98
N LEU A 108 5.26 -12.60 -5.04
CA LEU A 108 4.14 -13.29 -5.69
C LEU A 108 3.78 -14.57 -4.92
N ASP A 109 2.48 -14.77 -4.76
CA ASP A 109 1.84 -16.01 -4.31
C ASP A 109 0.53 -16.16 -5.09
N LYS A 110 -0.06 -17.36 -5.08
CA LYS A 110 -1.30 -17.67 -5.81
C LYS A 110 -2.41 -16.64 -5.53
N ASP A 111 -2.57 -16.24 -4.27
CA ASP A 111 -3.59 -15.26 -3.87
C ASP A 111 -3.29 -13.85 -4.41
N ARG A 112 -2.01 -13.47 -4.50
CA ARG A 112 -1.59 -12.15 -4.99
C ARG A 112 -1.78 -12.06 -6.49
N GLU A 113 -1.49 -13.13 -7.21
CA GLU A 113 -1.74 -13.25 -8.65
C GLU A 113 -3.23 -13.11 -8.93
N GLN A 114 -4.08 -13.86 -8.22
CA GLN A 114 -5.54 -13.72 -8.33
C GLN A 114 -6.04 -12.30 -8.02
N ILE A 115 -5.45 -11.62 -7.03
CA ILE A 115 -5.79 -10.23 -6.72
C ILE A 115 -5.38 -9.29 -7.87
N LEU A 116 -4.23 -9.51 -8.50
CA LEU A 116 -3.73 -8.71 -9.62
C LEU A 116 -4.61 -8.91 -10.85
N GLU A 117 -4.91 -10.15 -11.22
CA GLU A 117 -5.78 -10.51 -12.35
C GLU A 117 -7.19 -9.94 -12.20
N ARG A 118 -7.81 -10.11 -11.02
CA ARG A 118 -9.13 -9.54 -10.74
C ARG A 118 -9.12 -8.01 -10.86
N LYS A 119 -8.05 -7.36 -10.39
CA LYS A 119 -7.92 -5.90 -10.45
C LYS A 119 -7.63 -5.40 -11.87
N SER A 120 -6.86 -6.14 -12.67
CA SER A 120 -6.54 -5.78 -14.05
C SER A 120 -7.79 -5.89 -14.92
N ALA A 121 -8.52 -7.02 -14.84
CA ALA A 121 -9.77 -7.23 -15.55
C ALA A 121 -10.82 -6.16 -15.21
N GLY A 122 -11.00 -5.88 -13.91
CA GLY A 122 -11.91 -4.82 -13.46
C GLY A 122 -11.51 -3.42 -13.94
N ARG A 123 -10.23 -3.18 -14.25
CA ARG A 123 -9.75 -1.92 -14.83
C ARG A 123 -9.98 -1.85 -16.33
N ALA A 124 -9.73 -2.93 -17.05
CA ALA A 124 -9.96 -3.03 -18.49
C ALA A 124 -11.44 -2.78 -18.83
N ALA A 125 -12.35 -3.48 -18.16
CA ALA A 125 -13.79 -3.28 -18.33
C ALA A 125 -14.25 -1.84 -18.03
N LYS A 126 -13.60 -1.17 -17.07
CA LYS A 126 -13.90 0.24 -16.74
C LYS A 126 -13.39 1.21 -17.80
N LYS A 127 -12.30 0.85 -18.51
CA LYS A 127 -11.73 1.63 -19.60
C LYS A 127 -12.64 1.53 -20.83
N GLU A 128 -13.06 0.33 -21.20
CA GLU A 128 -14.01 0.07 -22.30
C GLU A 128 -15.34 0.82 -22.10
N LYS A 129 -15.90 0.76 -20.88
CA LYS A 129 -17.13 1.52 -20.53
C LYS A 129 -16.97 3.03 -20.63
N LYS A 130 -15.75 3.56 -20.47
CA LYS A 130 -15.47 4.99 -20.59
C LYS A 130 -15.26 5.39 -22.04
N GLU A 131 -14.74 4.50 -22.88
CA GLU A 131 -14.51 4.75 -24.31
C GLU A 131 -15.79 4.61 -25.14
N SER A 132 -16.77 3.84 -24.64
CA SER A 132 -18.10 3.68 -25.25
C SER A 132 -19.16 4.70 -24.80
N ALA A 133 -18.81 5.60 -23.88
CA ALA A 133 -19.70 6.64 -23.33
C ALA A 133 -19.17 8.02 -23.68
#